data_AF-A0A0M9DSS8-F1
#
_entry.id   AF-A0A0M9DSS8-F1
#
_cell.length_a   1.000
_cell.length_b   1.000
_cell.length_c   1.000
_cell.angle_alpha   90.00
_cell.angle_beta   90.00
_cell.angle_gamma   90.00
#
_symmetry.space_group_name_H-M   'P 1'
#
loop_
_entity.id
_entity.type
_entity.pdbx_description
1 polymer ?
#
loop_
_entity_poly.entity_id
_entity_poly.type
_entity_poly.pdbx_seq_one_letter_code
_entity_poly.pdbx_strand_id
1 'polypeptide(L)'
;MKKSLLTVFAIIFVTFAFAQQSRCPRPLSSAEFNQKKQLLTGNNEGRKLQAAIRLSQESCLTTNQVKDIAMLFNDEYSRLDYTEKAYATVFDPENYYEVYDVFTKFSMAIRLYDFLNGKNTSTPVNPITPVNPVNGEYPNYNYPDFASYSGTKNCGYPISDVTFEASLRGIKGQNEANKLNLLRQFVQNNCLATSQVMKVASLLSSEVNRLDVLRTAYEHIYDVNNYSSANQVFQTKANQDQFMAFLNGNGSTNPVNPTNPTVCKVEDAEFNNVLVAIRRESNIYNKFNITKNITRNYNCFSIDQVRTLVKDFSIESYKLDMAKYLYDYTNPAERRQYFMVGNEFSFSSTRTNLSNFLATKGN
;
A
#
# COMPACT_ATOMS: atom_id res chain seq x y z
N MET A 1 -86.63 10.84 -16.38
CA MET A 1 -85.30 10.74 -17.01
C MET A 1 -84.23 11.14 -15.99
N LYS A 2 -83.12 10.40 -15.97
CA LYS A 2 -81.80 10.66 -15.35
C LYS A 2 -81.68 10.56 -13.81
N LYS A 3 -81.19 9.39 -13.39
CA LYS A 3 -80.40 9.18 -12.17
C LYS A 3 -79.05 9.88 -12.34
N SER A 4 -78.63 10.70 -11.38
CA SER A 4 -77.27 11.26 -11.33
C SER A 4 -76.49 10.58 -10.21
N LEU A 5 -75.40 9.91 -10.60
CA LEU A 5 -74.41 9.26 -9.77
C LEU A 5 -73.71 10.30 -8.87
N LEU A 6 -73.57 9.99 -7.58
CA LEU A 6 -72.72 10.73 -6.64
C LEU A 6 -71.42 9.94 -6.49
N THR A 7 -70.33 10.44 -7.06
CA THR A 7 -69.00 9.83 -7.00
C THR A 7 -68.28 10.28 -5.73
N VAL A 8 -67.94 9.32 -4.85
CA VAL A 8 -67.14 9.51 -3.64
C VAL A 8 -65.66 9.50 -4.01
N PHE A 9 -64.92 10.58 -3.71
CA PHE A 9 -63.46 10.62 -3.81
C PHE A 9 -62.86 10.10 -2.50
N ALA A 10 -62.33 8.87 -2.50
CA ALA A 10 -61.54 8.33 -1.41
C ALA A 10 -60.07 8.76 -1.58
N ILE A 11 -59.58 9.62 -0.69
CA ILE A 11 -58.16 10.00 -0.61
C ILE A 11 -57.43 8.86 0.13
N ILE A 12 -56.75 8.02 -0.64
CA ILE A 12 -55.85 6.98 -0.12
C ILE A 12 -54.53 7.65 0.26
N PHE A 13 -54.30 7.86 1.55
CA PHE A 13 -52.98 8.16 2.08
C PHE A 13 -52.12 6.89 2.02
N VAL A 14 -51.30 6.78 0.97
CA VAL A 14 -50.26 5.75 0.87
C VAL A 14 -49.07 6.21 1.72
N THR A 15 -48.99 5.72 2.95
CA THR A 15 -47.76 5.82 3.75
C THR A 15 -46.74 4.86 3.15
N PHE A 16 -45.77 5.40 2.40
CA PHE A 16 -44.57 4.66 2.01
C PHE A 16 -43.72 4.43 3.25
N ALA A 17 -43.87 3.27 3.88
CA ALA A 17 -42.85 2.72 4.76
C ALA A 17 -41.69 2.25 3.87
N PHE A 18 -40.60 3.02 3.83
CA PHE A 18 -39.34 2.53 3.29
C PHE A 18 -38.78 1.46 4.24
N ALA A 19 -39.20 0.22 4.04
CA ALA A 19 -38.48 -0.92 4.60
C ALA A 19 -37.13 -1.01 3.89
N GLN A 20 -36.03 -0.72 4.60
CA GLN A 20 -34.70 -1.11 4.16
C GLN A 20 -34.66 -2.64 4.10
N GLN A 21 -34.80 -3.20 2.90
CA GLN A 21 -34.78 -4.63 2.66
C GLN A 21 -33.37 -5.15 2.94
N SER A 22 -33.18 -5.78 4.11
CA SER A 22 -31.99 -6.58 4.41
C SER A 22 -31.88 -7.68 3.36
N ARG A 23 -30.85 -7.61 2.52
CA ARG A 23 -30.67 -8.48 1.33
C ARG A 23 -30.38 -9.95 1.69
N CYS A 24 -30.31 -10.27 2.98
CA CYS A 24 -29.92 -11.58 3.46
C CYS A 24 -30.69 -11.93 4.75
N PRO A 25 -31.80 -12.69 4.67
CA PRO A 25 -32.66 -12.93 5.84
C PRO A 25 -32.30 -14.19 6.64
N ARG A 26 -31.54 -15.14 6.08
CA ARG A 26 -31.24 -16.42 6.74
C ARG A 26 -29.84 -16.93 6.36
N PRO A 27 -28.84 -16.93 7.26
CA PRO A 27 -27.53 -17.46 6.97
C PRO A 27 -27.56 -18.98 6.85
N LEU A 28 -26.57 -19.54 6.12
CA LEU A 28 -26.35 -20.98 6.10
C LEU A 28 -26.13 -21.51 7.53
N SER A 29 -26.73 -22.65 7.84
CA SER A 29 -26.37 -23.38 9.07
C SER A 29 -24.93 -23.86 8.99
N SER A 30 -24.29 -24.11 10.14
CA SER A 30 -22.92 -24.62 10.18
C SER A 30 -22.74 -25.93 9.40
N ALA A 31 -23.76 -26.79 9.38
CA ALA A 31 -23.73 -28.05 8.62
C ALA A 31 -23.74 -27.82 7.10
N GLU A 32 -24.66 -26.98 6.60
CA GLU A 32 -24.74 -26.62 5.18
C GLU A 32 -23.49 -25.88 4.72
N PHE A 33 -22.98 -24.96 5.55
CA PHE A 33 -21.75 -24.22 5.29
C PHE A 33 -20.56 -25.15 5.16
N ASN A 34 -20.37 -26.08 6.10
CA ASN A 34 -19.24 -27.02 6.06
C ASN A 34 -19.29 -27.92 4.82
N GLN A 35 -20.48 -28.39 4.43
CA GLN A 35 -20.66 -29.17 3.21
C GLN A 35 -20.27 -28.37 1.95
N LYS A 36 -20.69 -27.11 1.85
CA LYS A 36 -20.36 -26.22 0.73
C LYS A 36 -18.88 -25.80 0.74
N LYS A 37 -18.28 -25.59 1.93
CA LYS A 37 -16.86 -25.24 2.11
C LYS A 37 -15.93 -26.35 1.61
N GLN A 38 -16.29 -27.61 1.78
CA GLN A 38 -15.52 -28.75 1.24
C GLN A 38 -15.39 -28.70 -0.29
N LEU A 39 -16.36 -28.14 -1.00
CA LEU A 39 -16.29 -28.00 -2.47
C LEU A 39 -15.29 -26.93 -2.92
N LEU A 40 -14.78 -26.11 -2.00
CA LEU A 40 -13.78 -25.07 -2.27
C LEU A 40 -12.34 -25.58 -2.08
N THR A 41 -12.14 -26.83 -1.67
CA THR A 41 -10.80 -27.41 -1.46
C THR A 41 -10.19 -27.86 -2.79
N GLY A 42 -9.37 -27.00 -3.39
CA GLY A 42 -8.59 -27.31 -4.59
C GLY A 42 -7.38 -26.39 -4.75
N ASN A 43 -6.36 -26.84 -5.49
CA ASN A 43 -5.10 -26.12 -5.65
C ASN A 43 -5.16 -24.99 -6.70
N ASN A 44 -6.22 -24.94 -7.53
CA ASN A 44 -6.38 -23.87 -8.51
C ASN A 44 -7.06 -22.66 -7.86
N GLU A 45 -6.28 -21.62 -7.57
CA GLU A 45 -6.70 -20.43 -6.84
C GLU A 45 -7.80 -19.64 -7.57
N GLY A 46 -7.70 -19.49 -8.90
CA GLY A 46 -8.71 -18.81 -9.71
C GLY A 46 -10.07 -19.52 -9.70
N ARG A 47 -10.09 -20.85 -9.84
CA ARG A 47 -11.35 -21.64 -9.76
C ARG A 47 -11.96 -21.61 -8.35
N LYS A 48 -11.11 -21.68 -7.32
CA LYS A 48 -11.53 -21.54 -5.92
C LYS A 48 -12.20 -20.18 -5.67
N LEU A 49 -11.59 -19.10 -6.17
CA LEU A 49 -12.11 -17.74 -6.03
C LEU A 49 -13.48 -17.59 -6.69
N GLN A 50 -13.63 -18.06 -7.93
CA GLN A 50 -14.92 -18.02 -8.64
C GLN A 50 -16.01 -18.84 -7.93
N ALA A 51 -15.67 -20.02 -7.39
CA ALA A 51 -16.60 -20.85 -6.63
C ALA A 51 -17.01 -20.19 -5.29
N ALA A 52 -16.06 -19.56 -4.59
CA ALA A 52 -16.31 -18.86 -3.33
C ALA A 52 -17.20 -17.62 -3.51
N ILE A 53 -16.94 -16.82 -4.54
CA ILE A 53 -17.77 -15.67 -4.92
C ILE A 53 -19.19 -16.14 -5.23
N ARG A 54 -19.34 -17.17 -6.08
CA ARG A 54 -20.65 -17.71 -6.44
C ARG A 54 -21.40 -18.23 -5.21
N LEU A 55 -20.73 -18.95 -4.32
CA LEU A 55 -21.32 -19.40 -3.06
C LEU A 55 -21.87 -18.22 -2.22
N SER A 56 -21.15 -17.11 -2.14
CA SER A 56 -21.57 -15.92 -1.38
C SER A 56 -22.70 -15.15 -2.08
N GLN A 57 -22.81 -15.25 -3.41
CA GLN A 57 -23.91 -14.66 -4.18
C GLN A 57 -25.19 -15.50 -4.12
N GLU A 58 -25.06 -16.82 -4.05
CA GLU A 58 -26.18 -17.77 -4.02
C GLU A 58 -26.65 -18.11 -2.60
N SER A 59 -25.92 -17.70 -1.57
CA SER A 59 -26.22 -18.05 -0.19
C SER A 59 -25.85 -16.93 0.77
N CYS A 60 -26.67 -16.78 1.80
CA CYS A 60 -26.43 -15.90 2.91
C CYS A 60 -25.34 -16.45 3.83
N LEU A 61 -24.27 -15.69 4.03
CA LEU A 61 -23.17 -16.06 4.91
C LEU A 61 -23.10 -15.12 6.11
N THR A 62 -22.71 -15.63 7.27
CA THR A 62 -22.26 -14.78 8.38
C THR A 62 -20.86 -14.25 8.09
N THR A 63 -20.48 -13.16 8.76
CA THR A 63 -19.14 -12.59 8.72
C THR A 63 -18.08 -13.65 9.05
N ASN A 64 -18.34 -14.50 10.05
CA ASN A 64 -17.43 -15.60 10.41
C ASN A 64 -17.32 -16.67 9.30
N GLN A 65 -18.40 -16.97 8.59
CA GLN A 65 -18.37 -17.88 7.44
C GLN A 65 -17.58 -17.28 6.26
N VAL A 66 -17.67 -15.96 6.06
CA VAL A 66 -16.82 -15.25 5.09
C VAL A 66 -15.36 -15.32 5.49
N LYS A 67 -15.02 -15.08 6.77
CA LYS A 67 -13.64 -15.21 7.28
C LYS A 67 -13.08 -16.61 7.01
N ASP A 68 -13.87 -17.63 7.29
CA ASP A 68 -13.53 -19.03 7.08
C ASP A 68 -13.22 -19.38 5.62
N ILE A 69 -13.94 -18.79 4.67
CA ILE A 69 -13.68 -18.97 3.24
C ILE A 69 -12.46 -18.15 2.82
N ALA A 70 -12.32 -16.91 3.30
CA ALA A 70 -11.19 -16.05 2.99
C ALA A 70 -9.85 -16.70 3.39
N MET A 71 -9.82 -17.40 4.53
CA MET A 71 -8.63 -18.14 4.99
C MET A 71 -8.24 -19.34 4.11
N LEU A 72 -9.08 -19.76 3.14
CA LEU A 72 -8.75 -20.83 2.18
C LEU A 72 -7.84 -20.35 1.02
N PHE A 73 -7.65 -19.04 0.86
CA PHE A 73 -6.78 -18.46 -0.18
C PHE A 73 -5.35 -18.29 0.32
N ASN A 74 -4.39 -18.58 -0.56
CA ASN A 74 -2.97 -18.42 -0.25
C ASN A 74 -2.53 -16.98 -0.52
N ASP A 75 -3.03 -16.39 -1.60
CA ASP A 75 -2.73 -15.02 -1.98
C ASP A 75 -3.73 -14.01 -1.37
N GLU A 76 -3.22 -12.85 -0.94
CA GLU A 76 -4.04 -11.83 -0.28
C GLU A 76 -4.91 -11.01 -1.23
N TYR A 77 -4.64 -11.03 -2.53
CA TYR A 77 -5.48 -10.35 -3.51
C TYR A 77 -6.78 -11.12 -3.73
N SER A 78 -6.74 -12.45 -3.78
CA SER A 78 -7.93 -13.30 -3.80
C SER A 78 -8.73 -13.18 -2.50
N ARG A 79 -8.06 -13.05 -1.34
CA ARG A 79 -8.75 -12.74 -0.07
C ARG A 79 -9.52 -11.42 -0.19
N LEU A 80 -8.85 -10.37 -0.67
CA LEU A 80 -9.44 -9.04 -0.80
C LEU A 80 -10.62 -9.07 -1.78
N ASP A 81 -10.41 -9.56 -3.00
CA ASP A 81 -11.42 -9.65 -4.05
C ASP A 81 -12.65 -10.46 -3.61
N TYR A 82 -12.42 -11.59 -2.92
CA TYR A 82 -13.50 -12.37 -2.34
C TYR A 82 -14.30 -11.57 -1.29
N THR A 83 -13.60 -10.94 -0.34
CA THR A 83 -14.26 -10.22 0.77
C THR A 83 -14.98 -8.95 0.32
N GLU A 84 -14.47 -8.21 -0.66
CA GLU A 84 -15.19 -7.07 -1.24
C GLU A 84 -16.52 -7.51 -1.87
N LYS A 85 -16.49 -8.62 -2.64
CA LYS A 85 -17.68 -9.17 -3.30
C LYS A 85 -18.67 -9.80 -2.33
N ALA A 86 -18.20 -10.42 -1.26
CA ALA A 86 -19.04 -11.07 -0.25
C ALA A 86 -19.77 -10.07 0.67
N TYR A 87 -19.27 -8.83 0.81
CA TYR A 87 -19.89 -7.83 1.69
C TYR A 87 -21.35 -7.52 1.31
N ALA A 88 -21.67 -7.48 0.01
CA ALA A 88 -23.01 -7.13 -0.46
C ALA A 88 -24.10 -8.15 -0.07
N THR A 89 -23.71 -9.35 0.34
CA THR A 89 -24.62 -10.49 0.59
C THR A 89 -24.42 -11.14 1.97
N VAL A 90 -23.63 -10.51 2.85
CA VAL A 90 -23.44 -10.97 4.23
C VAL A 90 -24.70 -10.73 5.07
N PHE A 91 -24.95 -11.63 6.02
CA PHE A 91 -26.09 -11.59 6.93
C PHE A 91 -25.97 -10.49 8.00
N ASP A 92 -24.78 -10.33 8.56
CA ASP A 92 -24.44 -9.44 9.69
C ASP A 92 -23.35 -8.42 9.29
N PRO A 93 -23.64 -7.49 8.37
CA PRO A 93 -22.66 -6.54 7.84
C PRO A 93 -22.08 -5.60 8.89
N GLU A 94 -22.77 -5.38 10.01
CA GLU A 94 -22.28 -4.62 11.15
C GLU A 94 -21.03 -5.25 11.79
N ASN A 95 -20.84 -6.56 11.66
CA ASN A 95 -19.69 -7.28 12.20
C ASN A 95 -18.53 -7.39 11.20
N TYR A 96 -18.69 -6.89 9.97
CA TYR A 96 -17.77 -7.17 8.85
C TYR A 96 -16.33 -6.66 9.07
N TYR A 97 -16.13 -5.78 10.05
CA TYR A 97 -14.79 -5.37 10.50
C TYR A 97 -13.92 -6.56 10.95
N GLU A 98 -14.53 -7.66 11.41
CA GLU A 98 -13.81 -8.87 11.80
C GLU A 98 -13.09 -9.56 10.63
N VAL A 99 -13.46 -9.25 9.38
CA VAL A 99 -12.79 -9.77 8.18
C VAL A 99 -11.39 -9.17 8.02
N TYR A 100 -11.08 -8.04 8.64
CA TYR A 100 -9.73 -7.45 8.58
C TYR A 100 -8.64 -8.40 9.07
N ASP A 101 -8.97 -9.29 10.01
CA ASP A 101 -8.05 -10.25 10.60
C ASP A 101 -7.58 -11.35 9.63
N VAL A 102 -8.26 -11.52 8.47
CA VAL A 102 -7.86 -12.53 7.48
C VAL A 102 -6.64 -12.09 6.64
N PHE A 103 -6.29 -10.81 6.69
CA PHE A 103 -5.16 -10.23 5.96
C PHE A 103 -3.89 -10.26 6.80
N THR A 104 -2.79 -10.68 6.18
CA THR A 104 -1.47 -10.61 6.84
C THR A 104 -0.84 -9.24 6.64
N LYS A 105 -1.18 -8.56 5.54
CA LYS A 105 -0.80 -7.18 5.26
C LYS A 105 -1.90 -6.21 5.66
N PHE A 106 -1.53 -5.27 6.52
CA PHE A 106 -2.37 -4.14 6.89
C PHE A 106 -2.87 -3.34 5.68
N SER A 107 -2.08 -3.24 4.59
CA SER A 107 -2.50 -2.56 3.36
C SER A 107 -3.75 -3.20 2.72
N MET A 108 -3.97 -4.51 2.87
CA MET A 108 -5.14 -5.20 2.33
C MET A 108 -6.37 -4.99 3.22
N ALA A 109 -6.19 -5.02 4.54
CA ALA A 109 -7.25 -4.65 5.48
C ALA A 109 -7.72 -3.20 5.27
N ILE A 110 -6.80 -2.27 4.98
CA ILE A 110 -7.13 -0.87 4.67
C ILE A 110 -7.87 -0.74 3.33
N ARG A 111 -7.50 -1.51 2.30
CA ARG A 111 -8.26 -1.51 1.03
C ARG A 111 -9.70 -1.96 1.23
N LEU A 112 -9.90 -3.05 2.00
CA LEU A 112 -11.25 -3.48 2.36
C LEU A 112 -11.97 -2.39 3.17
N TYR A 113 -11.33 -1.77 4.15
CA TYR A 113 -11.90 -0.65 4.91
C TYR A 113 -12.33 0.53 4.01
N ASP A 114 -11.50 0.95 3.07
CA ASP A 114 -11.82 2.06 2.17
C ASP A 114 -12.99 1.71 1.22
N PHE A 115 -13.03 0.47 0.72
CA PHE A 115 -14.16 -0.08 -0.05
C PHE A 115 -15.47 -0.01 0.74
N LEU A 116 -15.48 -0.50 1.99
CA LEU A 116 -16.67 -0.55 2.84
C LEU A 116 -17.22 0.83 3.21
N ASN A 117 -16.34 1.84 3.31
CA ASN A 117 -16.72 3.21 3.66
C ASN A 117 -17.12 4.07 2.46
N GLY A 118 -17.25 3.49 1.27
CA GLY A 118 -17.73 4.21 0.08
C GLY A 118 -16.82 5.36 -0.34
N LYS A 119 -15.55 5.37 0.10
CA LYS A 119 -14.58 6.32 -0.45
C LYS A 119 -14.35 5.91 -1.89
N ASN A 120 -14.73 6.78 -2.82
CA ASN A 120 -14.56 6.58 -4.27
C ASN A 120 -13.10 6.24 -4.61
N THR A 121 -12.76 4.95 -4.61
CA THR A 121 -11.99 4.39 -5.71
C THR A 121 -13.02 4.19 -6.83
N SER A 122 -12.92 5.00 -7.87
CA SER A 122 -13.65 4.81 -9.14
C SER A 122 -13.97 3.34 -9.43
N THR A 123 -15.23 3.09 -9.77
CA THR A 123 -15.80 1.83 -10.28
C THR A 123 -14.84 0.98 -11.11
N PRO A 124 -15.01 -0.35 -11.06
CA PRO A 124 -14.00 -1.33 -11.45
C PRO A 124 -13.59 -1.12 -12.91
N VAL A 125 -12.40 -0.55 -13.10
CA VAL A 125 -11.50 -1.24 -14.03
C VAL A 125 -11.36 -2.60 -13.39
N ASN A 126 -11.75 -3.65 -14.10
CA ASN A 126 -11.44 -5.03 -13.72
C ASN A 126 -10.06 -5.05 -13.02
N PRO A 127 -9.80 -5.97 -12.08
CA PRO A 127 -8.47 -6.53 -12.08
C PRO A 127 -8.29 -6.97 -13.54
N ILE A 128 -7.57 -6.15 -14.31
CA ILE A 128 -6.64 -6.70 -15.25
C ILE A 128 -5.96 -7.71 -14.33
N THR A 129 -6.31 -8.98 -14.56
CA THR A 129 -5.32 -10.03 -14.51
C THR A 129 -4.00 -9.43 -15.03
N PRO A 130 -2.86 -10.06 -14.80
CA PRO A 130 -1.86 -9.98 -15.83
C PRO A 130 -2.53 -10.51 -17.12
N VAL A 131 -3.30 -9.68 -17.85
CA VAL A 131 -3.23 -9.65 -19.29
C VAL A 131 -1.78 -9.26 -19.46
N ASN A 132 -0.95 -10.27 -19.64
CA ASN A 132 0.31 -10.09 -20.31
C ASN A 132 0.04 -9.14 -21.48
N PRO A 133 0.54 -7.90 -21.45
CA PRO A 133 0.84 -7.27 -22.71
C PRO A 133 1.94 -8.15 -23.28
N VAL A 134 1.69 -8.67 -24.48
CA VAL A 134 2.65 -9.30 -25.36
C VAL A 134 4.06 -8.73 -25.07
N ASN A 135 4.89 -9.48 -24.32
CA ASN A 135 6.29 -9.19 -23.88
C ASN A 135 6.49 -8.51 -22.49
N GLY A 136 6.16 -9.21 -21.39
CA GLY A 136 6.21 -8.71 -20.01
C GLY A 136 7.58 -8.64 -19.30
N GLU A 137 7.98 -7.43 -18.87
CA GLU A 137 9.11 -7.22 -17.94
C GLU A 137 8.92 -6.04 -16.95
N TYR A 138 7.99 -5.10 -17.19
CA TYR A 138 7.81 -3.89 -16.37
C TYR A 138 6.36 -3.71 -15.86
N PRO A 139 6.14 -2.95 -14.76
CA PRO A 139 4.79 -2.67 -14.26
C PRO A 139 3.91 -1.93 -15.29
N ASN A 140 2.60 -2.15 -15.24
CA ASN A 140 1.65 -1.47 -16.14
C ASN A 140 1.34 -0.04 -15.68
N TYR A 141 2.29 0.87 -15.85
CA TYR A 141 2.09 2.31 -15.66
C TYR A 141 1.58 2.96 -16.95
N ASN A 142 1.01 4.16 -16.83
CA ASN A 142 0.81 5.00 -18.00
C ASN A 142 2.16 5.62 -18.42
N TYR A 143 2.82 4.97 -19.37
CA TYR A 143 4.10 5.39 -19.92
C TYR A 143 3.91 6.46 -21.01
N PRO A 144 4.47 7.67 -20.86
CA PRO A 144 4.38 8.70 -21.88
C PRO A 144 5.07 8.28 -23.18
N ASP A 145 4.47 8.63 -24.31
CA ASP A 145 5.10 8.50 -25.63
C ASP A 145 5.94 9.74 -25.93
N PHE A 146 7.21 9.53 -26.25
CA PHE A 146 8.15 10.59 -26.58
C PHE A 146 8.29 10.82 -28.10
N ALA A 147 7.77 9.92 -28.95
CA ALA A 147 8.02 9.94 -30.39
C ALA A 147 7.53 11.23 -31.07
N SER A 148 6.44 11.80 -30.56
CA SER A 148 5.87 13.06 -31.05
C SER A 148 6.20 14.28 -30.17
N TYR A 149 7.09 14.11 -29.20
CA TYR A 149 7.36 15.14 -28.19
C TYR A 149 8.13 16.36 -28.75
N SER A 150 7.55 17.53 -28.55
CA SER A 150 8.09 18.83 -29.01
C SER A 150 8.31 19.85 -27.89
N GLY A 151 8.14 19.46 -26.62
CA GLY A 151 8.34 20.33 -25.46
C GLY A 151 9.81 20.50 -25.05
N THR A 152 10.02 20.97 -23.82
CA THR A 152 11.35 21.19 -23.21
C THR A 152 12.15 19.90 -23.10
N LYS A 153 13.44 19.97 -23.41
CA LYS A 153 14.38 18.82 -23.44
C LYS A 153 15.62 19.17 -22.64
N ASN A 154 16.10 18.26 -21.80
CA ASN A 154 17.36 18.43 -21.06
C ASN A 154 18.54 17.72 -21.75
N CYS A 155 18.28 16.85 -22.73
CA CYS A 155 19.31 16.11 -23.46
C CYS A 155 18.95 15.91 -24.94
N GLY A 156 19.82 15.19 -25.67
CA GLY A 156 19.65 14.81 -27.07
C GLY A 156 18.51 13.81 -27.30
N TYR A 157 18.63 12.90 -28.28
CA TYR A 157 17.59 11.90 -28.50
C TYR A 157 17.70 10.73 -27.49
N PRO A 158 16.58 10.16 -26.99
CA PRO A 158 16.63 9.00 -26.11
C PRO A 158 17.36 7.81 -26.75
N ILE A 159 18.06 7.01 -25.95
CA ILE A 159 18.64 5.76 -26.45
C ILE A 159 17.55 4.83 -27.00
N SER A 160 17.89 4.02 -28.00
CA SER A 160 16.94 3.07 -28.59
C SER A 160 16.49 2.01 -27.58
N ASP A 161 15.28 1.47 -27.74
CA ASP A 161 14.78 0.40 -26.86
C ASP A 161 15.69 -0.83 -26.83
N VAL A 162 16.33 -1.16 -27.97
CA VAL A 162 17.31 -2.26 -28.05
C VAL A 162 18.53 -1.97 -27.19
N THR A 163 19.08 -0.76 -27.27
CA THR A 163 20.22 -0.32 -26.46
C THR A 163 19.85 -0.24 -24.98
N PHE A 164 18.65 0.27 -24.68
CA PHE A 164 18.11 0.37 -23.33
C PHE A 164 18.02 -1.01 -22.67
N GLU A 165 17.33 -1.97 -23.30
CA GLU A 165 17.20 -3.32 -22.73
C GLU A 165 18.53 -4.05 -22.63
N ALA A 166 19.40 -3.90 -23.64
CA ALA A 166 20.73 -4.50 -23.62
C ALA A 166 21.56 -4.01 -22.43
N SER A 167 21.46 -2.73 -22.08
CA SER A 167 22.19 -2.10 -20.98
C SER A 167 21.71 -2.55 -19.60
N LEU A 168 20.42 -2.89 -19.47
CA LEU A 168 19.83 -3.28 -18.18
C LEU A 168 20.00 -4.78 -17.85
N ARG A 169 20.33 -5.64 -18.81
CA ARG A 169 20.47 -7.10 -18.60
C ARG A 169 21.38 -7.47 -17.42
N GLY A 170 22.56 -6.85 -17.33
CA GLY A 170 23.52 -7.12 -16.26
C GLY A 170 23.16 -6.52 -14.90
N ILE A 171 22.21 -5.58 -14.88
CA ILE A 171 21.82 -4.79 -13.70
C ILE A 171 20.61 -5.43 -13.00
N LYS A 172 19.66 -5.99 -13.76
CA LYS A 172 18.38 -6.55 -13.25
C LYS A 172 18.58 -7.60 -12.15
N GLY A 173 19.58 -8.48 -12.29
CA GLY A 173 19.91 -9.55 -11.34
C GLY A 173 20.77 -9.14 -10.13
N GLN A 174 21.17 -7.87 -10.01
CA GLN A 174 22.01 -7.40 -8.92
C GLN A 174 21.21 -7.21 -7.62
N ASN A 175 21.89 -7.28 -6.47
CA ASN A 175 21.32 -6.85 -5.19
C ASN A 175 20.97 -5.35 -5.22
N GLU A 176 20.05 -4.92 -4.37
CA GLU A 176 19.49 -3.56 -4.38
C GLU A 176 20.55 -2.45 -4.33
N ALA A 177 21.56 -2.58 -3.46
CA ALA A 177 22.59 -1.55 -3.29
C ALA A 177 23.48 -1.42 -4.53
N ASN A 178 23.94 -2.55 -5.10
CA ASN A 178 24.74 -2.54 -6.30
C ASN A 178 23.91 -2.11 -7.52
N LYS A 179 22.65 -2.54 -7.59
CA LYS A 179 21.68 -2.12 -8.60
C LYS A 179 21.50 -0.62 -8.61
N LEU A 180 21.29 0.02 -7.45
CA LEU A 180 21.18 1.48 -7.34
C LEU A 180 22.41 2.19 -7.91
N ASN A 181 23.61 1.76 -7.53
CA ASN A 181 24.85 2.40 -8.00
C ASN A 181 25.01 2.30 -9.53
N LEU A 182 24.71 1.14 -10.10
CA LEU A 182 24.76 0.93 -11.56
C LEU A 182 23.67 1.72 -12.28
N LEU A 183 22.47 1.82 -11.71
CA LEU A 183 21.38 2.60 -12.30
C LEU A 183 21.65 4.10 -12.25
N ARG A 184 22.26 4.63 -11.17
CA ARG A 184 22.72 6.03 -11.11
C ARG A 184 23.69 6.33 -12.26
N GLN A 185 24.72 5.49 -12.43
CA GLN A 185 25.67 5.65 -13.53
C GLN A 185 24.97 5.54 -14.89
N PHE A 186 24.03 4.62 -15.03
CA PHE A 186 23.29 4.45 -16.28
C PHE A 186 22.49 5.70 -16.64
N VAL A 187 21.71 6.26 -15.71
CA VAL A 187 20.88 7.45 -16.00
C VAL A 187 21.70 8.73 -16.18
N GLN A 188 22.89 8.83 -15.59
CA GLN A 188 23.80 9.97 -15.80
C GLN A 188 24.49 9.95 -17.17
N ASN A 189 24.70 8.75 -17.74
CA ASN A 189 25.45 8.58 -18.98
C ASN A 189 24.58 8.43 -20.23
N ASN A 190 23.25 8.45 -20.08
CA ASN A 190 22.33 8.20 -21.19
C ASN A 190 21.20 9.22 -21.19
N CYS A 191 20.85 9.72 -22.38
CA CYS A 191 19.61 10.47 -22.56
C CYS A 191 18.43 9.49 -22.58
N LEU A 192 17.42 9.75 -21.74
CA LEU A 192 16.29 8.84 -21.54
C LEU A 192 14.96 9.56 -21.76
N ALA A 193 13.98 8.83 -22.30
CA ALA A 193 12.59 9.23 -22.19
C ALA A 193 12.05 8.98 -20.77
N THR A 194 11.02 9.71 -20.39
CA THR A 194 10.30 9.55 -19.12
C THR A 194 9.81 8.11 -18.96
N SER A 195 9.32 7.49 -20.04
CA SER A 195 8.91 6.09 -20.02
C SER A 195 10.07 5.13 -19.72
N GLN A 196 11.28 5.40 -20.23
CA GLN A 196 12.47 4.58 -20.00
C GLN A 196 12.99 4.73 -18.56
N VAL A 197 13.04 5.94 -18.01
CA VAL A 197 13.49 6.13 -16.63
C VAL A 197 12.45 5.63 -15.60
N MET A 198 11.16 5.65 -15.92
CA MET A 198 10.12 4.97 -15.11
C MET A 198 10.38 3.46 -15.03
N LYS A 199 10.74 2.82 -16.15
CA LYS A 199 11.14 1.41 -16.20
C LYS A 199 12.39 1.17 -15.35
N VAL A 200 13.41 2.03 -15.47
CA VAL A 200 14.63 1.98 -14.64
C VAL A 200 14.30 2.04 -13.15
N ALA A 201 13.51 3.02 -12.71
CA ALA A 201 13.12 3.16 -11.31
C ALA A 201 12.36 1.91 -10.82
N SER A 202 11.50 1.33 -11.66
CA SER A 202 10.73 0.13 -11.29
C SER A 202 11.59 -1.12 -11.01
N LEU A 203 12.87 -1.14 -11.42
CA LEU A 203 13.79 -2.23 -11.11
C LEU A 203 14.25 -2.27 -9.65
N LEU A 204 14.07 -1.16 -8.92
CA LEU A 204 14.43 -1.01 -7.51
C LEU A 204 13.24 -1.35 -6.63
N SER A 205 13.50 -2.06 -5.53
CA SER A 205 12.47 -2.43 -4.55
C SER A 205 12.19 -1.30 -3.56
N SER A 206 13.19 -0.49 -3.22
CA SER A 206 13.08 0.64 -2.29
C SER A 206 12.58 1.91 -3.00
N GLU A 207 11.49 2.49 -2.53
CA GLU A 207 10.97 3.77 -3.06
C GLU A 207 11.93 4.93 -2.86
N VAL A 208 12.72 4.93 -1.78
CA VAL A 208 13.76 5.93 -1.56
C VAL A 208 14.82 5.85 -2.66
N ASN A 209 15.19 4.64 -3.07
CA ASN A 209 16.14 4.44 -4.16
C ASN A 209 15.53 4.84 -5.51
N ARG A 210 14.22 4.62 -5.72
CA ARG A 210 13.51 5.09 -6.91
C ARG A 210 13.56 6.62 -7.02
N LEU A 211 13.29 7.31 -5.91
CA LEU A 211 13.32 8.76 -5.83
C LEU A 211 14.72 9.30 -6.12
N ASP A 212 15.74 8.65 -5.56
CA ASP A 212 17.12 9.00 -5.79
C ASP A 212 17.53 8.88 -7.27
N VAL A 213 17.21 7.75 -7.92
CA VAL A 213 17.51 7.57 -9.35
C VAL A 213 16.74 8.55 -10.22
N LEU A 214 15.47 8.82 -9.90
CA LEU A 214 14.68 9.81 -10.62
C LEU A 214 15.31 11.21 -10.50
N ARG A 215 15.64 11.68 -9.29
CA ARG A 215 16.34 12.96 -9.11
C ARG A 215 17.65 13.03 -9.90
N THR A 216 18.43 11.95 -9.84
CA THR A 216 19.71 11.83 -10.56
C THR A 216 19.53 11.90 -12.09
N ALA A 217 18.42 11.38 -12.61
CA ALA A 217 18.16 11.32 -14.04
C ALA A 217 17.64 12.64 -14.64
N TYR A 218 17.19 13.61 -13.84
CA TYR A 218 16.41 14.77 -14.32
C TYR A 218 17.10 15.58 -15.42
N GLU A 219 18.40 15.83 -15.28
CA GLU A 219 19.21 16.54 -16.30
C GLU A 219 19.38 15.77 -17.61
N HIS A 220 19.03 14.48 -17.61
CA HIS A 220 19.18 13.57 -18.74
C HIS A 220 17.84 13.07 -19.27
N ILE A 221 16.76 13.82 -19.02
CA ILE A 221 15.41 13.53 -19.54
C ILE A 221 15.13 14.29 -20.83
N TYR A 222 14.70 13.56 -21.85
CA TYR A 222 14.33 14.12 -23.14
C TYR A 222 12.96 14.83 -23.11
N ASP A 223 11.94 14.20 -22.53
CA ASP A 223 10.57 14.69 -22.54
C ASP A 223 10.14 15.28 -21.19
N VAL A 224 10.83 16.35 -20.77
CA VAL A 224 10.75 16.93 -19.42
C VAL A 224 9.31 17.24 -18.98
N ASN A 225 8.44 17.73 -19.88
CA ASN A 225 7.05 18.05 -19.53
C ASN A 225 6.22 16.80 -19.17
N ASN A 226 6.64 15.62 -19.62
CA ASN A 226 6.02 14.36 -19.25
C ASN A 226 6.55 13.80 -17.92
N TYR A 227 7.63 14.35 -17.38
CA TYR A 227 8.40 13.72 -16.31
C TYR A 227 7.63 13.57 -14.99
N SER A 228 6.62 14.40 -14.74
CA SER A 228 5.68 14.24 -13.62
C SER A 228 4.95 12.90 -13.64
N SER A 229 4.80 12.25 -14.80
CA SER A 229 4.22 10.91 -14.93
C SER A 229 5.02 9.85 -14.18
N ALA A 230 6.31 10.09 -13.90
CA ALA A 230 7.13 9.21 -13.07
C ALA A 230 6.66 9.14 -11.62
N ASN A 231 5.77 10.02 -11.15
CA ASN A 231 5.16 9.92 -9.83
C ASN A 231 4.44 8.58 -9.60
N GLN A 232 4.01 7.91 -10.69
CA GLN A 232 3.38 6.59 -10.66
C GLN A 232 4.28 5.46 -10.13
N VAL A 233 5.61 5.66 -10.11
CA VAL A 233 6.52 4.62 -9.59
C VAL A 233 6.50 4.50 -8.07
N PHE A 234 5.88 5.46 -7.39
CA PHE A 234 5.72 5.51 -5.94
C PHE A 234 4.33 5.06 -5.52
N GLN A 235 4.29 4.22 -4.49
CA GLN A 235 3.14 3.78 -3.73
C GLN A 235 2.86 4.71 -2.54
N THR A 236 3.90 5.30 -1.91
CA THR A 236 3.72 6.15 -0.73
C THR A 236 3.56 7.62 -1.09
N LYS A 237 2.56 8.28 -0.47
CA LYS A 237 2.30 9.70 -0.65
C LYS A 237 3.51 10.59 -0.30
N ALA A 238 4.30 10.18 0.69
CA ALA A 238 5.52 10.90 1.08
C ALA A 238 6.54 10.98 -0.07
N ASN A 239 6.83 9.87 -0.75
CA ASN A 239 7.77 9.87 -1.88
C ASN A 239 7.18 10.56 -3.11
N GLN A 240 5.86 10.45 -3.31
CA GLN A 240 5.16 11.21 -4.36
C GLN A 240 5.32 12.72 -4.14
N ASP A 241 5.12 13.20 -2.91
CA ASP A 241 5.26 14.61 -2.55
C ASP A 241 6.70 15.10 -2.66
N GLN A 242 7.67 14.28 -2.23
CA GLN A 242 9.09 14.61 -2.36
C GLN A 242 9.57 14.67 -3.81
N PHE A 243 8.98 13.87 -4.70
CA PHE A 243 9.26 13.94 -6.13
C PHE A 243 8.64 15.20 -6.75
N MET A 244 7.35 15.46 -6.48
CA MET A 244 6.67 16.65 -6.99
C MET A 244 7.30 17.96 -6.48
N ALA A 245 7.74 18.00 -5.21
CA ALA A 245 8.46 19.14 -4.66
C ALA A 245 9.79 19.39 -5.37
N PHE A 246 10.53 18.33 -5.72
CA PHE A 246 11.75 18.43 -6.52
C PHE A 246 11.48 19.04 -7.91
N LEU A 247 10.41 18.61 -8.59
CA LEU A 247 10.03 19.17 -9.90
C LEU A 247 9.64 20.64 -9.81
N ASN A 248 8.89 21.03 -8.76
CA ASN A 248 8.50 22.42 -8.52
C ASN A 248 9.71 23.33 -8.23
N GLY A 249 10.82 22.77 -7.76
CA GLY A 249 12.11 23.46 -7.61
C GLY A 249 12.91 23.58 -8.91
N ASN A 250 12.27 23.43 -10.08
CA ASN A 250 12.87 23.38 -11.42
C ASN A 250 13.97 22.32 -11.60
N GLY A 251 13.94 21.26 -10.77
CA GLY A 251 14.98 20.23 -10.72
C GLY A 251 16.40 20.80 -10.67
N SER A 252 16.58 21.94 -10.01
CA SER A 252 17.89 22.56 -9.80
C SER A 252 18.83 21.56 -9.14
N THR A 253 19.79 21.10 -9.93
CA THR A 253 21.02 20.41 -9.56
C THR A 253 22.07 21.41 -9.15
N ASN A 254 21.70 22.50 -8.45
CA ASN A 254 22.70 23.30 -7.73
C ASN A 254 23.67 22.29 -7.13
N PRO A 255 24.97 22.33 -7.50
CA PRO A 255 25.93 21.44 -6.90
C PRO A 255 25.94 21.88 -5.45
N VAL A 256 25.12 21.20 -4.65
CA VAL A 256 25.41 21.01 -3.26
C VAL A 256 26.76 20.34 -3.33
N ASN A 257 27.80 21.16 -3.21
CA ASN A 257 29.13 20.74 -2.84
C ASN A 257 28.97 19.54 -1.91
N PRO A 258 29.68 18.42 -2.10
CA PRO A 258 29.58 17.26 -1.23
C PRO A 258 30.17 17.62 0.13
N THR A 259 29.45 18.43 0.90
CA THR A 259 29.66 18.66 2.31
C THR A 259 28.46 18.04 3.00
N ASN A 260 28.70 16.79 3.35
CA ASN A 260 27.87 15.82 4.04
C ASN A 260 26.85 15.11 3.15
N PRO A 261 26.87 13.75 3.13
CA PRO A 261 25.69 12.98 2.72
C PRO A 261 24.50 13.60 3.44
N THR A 262 23.39 13.84 2.75
CA THR A 262 22.11 14.18 3.39
C THR A 262 21.91 13.14 4.47
N VAL A 263 22.19 13.50 5.73
CA VAL A 263 22.22 12.56 6.82
C VAL A 263 20.79 12.07 6.90
N CYS A 264 20.58 10.78 6.67
CA CYS A 264 19.33 10.10 6.93
C CYS A 264 19.09 10.26 8.43
N LYS A 265 18.41 11.35 8.83
CA LYS A 265 18.06 11.67 10.21
C LYS A 265 16.76 12.47 10.25
N VAL A 266 15.98 12.26 11.29
CA VAL A 266 14.90 13.16 11.70
C VAL A 266 15.49 14.17 12.68
N GLU A 267 15.35 15.47 12.41
CA GLU A 267 15.90 16.50 13.29
C GLU A 267 15.14 16.57 14.62
N ASP A 268 15.81 16.95 15.70
CA ASP A 268 15.20 16.98 17.05
C ASP A 268 13.97 17.88 17.13
N ALA A 269 13.97 19.01 16.43
CA ALA A 269 12.80 19.90 16.36
C ALA A 269 11.58 19.21 15.73
N GLU A 270 11.80 18.44 14.68
CA GLU A 270 10.77 17.70 13.97
C GLU A 270 10.28 16.50 14.81
N PHE A 271 11.21 15.78 15.44
CA PHE A 271 10.89 14.71 16.37
C PHE A 271 10.08 15.19 17.57
N ASN A 272 10.38 16.38 18.10
CA ASN A 272 9.59 16.97 19.18
C ASN A 272 8.15 17.24 18.76
N ASN A 273 7.90 17.68 17.52
CA ASN A 273 6.55 17.85 17.00
C ASN A 273 5.80 16.51 16.91
N VAL A 274 6.49 15.45 16.47
CA VAL A 274 5.97 14.07 16.47
C VAL A 274 5.58 13.64 17.88
N LEU A 275 6.45 13.85 18.87
CA LEU A 275 6.18 13.49 20.26
C LEU A 275 4.99 14.24 20.85
N VAL A 276 4.86 15.55 20.58
CA VAL A 276 3.73 16.35 21.05
C VAL A 276 2.41 15.81 20.51
N ALA A 277 2.37 15.42 19.23
CA ALA A 277 1.18 14.86 18.61
C ALA A 277 0.80 13.50 19.23
N ILE A 278 1.78 12.63 19.45
CA ILE A 278 1.56 11.29 20.03
C ILE A 278 1.13 11.36 21.50
N ARG A 279 1.79 12.20 22.31
CA ARG A 279 1.59 12.28 23.76
C ARG A 279 0.27 12.91 24.18
N ARG A 280 -0.42 13.60 23.26
CA ARG A 280 -1.78 14.10 23.49
C ARG A 280 -2.82 12.98 23.60
N GLU A 281 -2.53 11.80 23.05
CA GLU A 281 -3.43 10.66 23.12
C GLU A 281 -3.16 9.81 24.37
N SER A 282 -4.15 9.73 25.25
CA SER A 282 -4.10 8.96 26.50
C SER A 282 -4.50 7.49 26.33
N ASN A 283 -5.33 7.18 25.34
CA ASN A 283 -5.74 5.81 25.06
C ASN A 283 -4.60 5.06 24.34
N ILE A 284 -4.08 4.00 24.96
CA ILE A 284 -2.89 3.31 24.46
C ILE A 284 -3.05 2.69 23.06
N TYR A 285 -4.26 2.20 22.72
CA TYR A 285 -4.54 1.65 21.40
C TYR A 285 -4.53 2.75 20.33
N ASN A 286 -5.21 3.88 20.59
CA ASN A 286 -5.18 5.03 19.71
C ASN A 286 -3.77 5.62 19.59
N LYS A 287 -3.04 5.70 20.71
CA LYS A 287 -1.65 6.17 20.77
C LYS A 287 -0.75 5.31 19.89
N PHE A 288 -0.95 3.99 19.91
CA PHE A 288 -0.22 3.05 19.06
C PHE A 288 -0.50 3.31 17.58
N ASN A 289 -1.76 3.45 17.20
CA ASN A 289 -2.15 3.70 15.82
C ASN A 289 -1.68 5.06 15.31
N ILE A 290 -1.84 6.12 16.10
CA ILE A 290 -1.36 7.47 15.77
C ILE A 290 0.15 7.48 15.62
N THR A 291 0.89 6.81 16.52
CA THR A 291 2.34 6.68 16.41
C THR A 291 2.72 6.07 15.07
N LYS A 292 2.15 4.92 14.69
CA LYS A 292 2.38 4.31 13.36
C LYS A 292 2.04 5.27 12.22
N ASN A 293 0.91 5.96 12.31
CA ASN A 293 0.40 6.81 11.24
C ASN A 293 1.25 8.08 11.03
N ILE A 294 1.82 8.61 12.11
CA ILE A 294 2.73 9.75 12.06
C ILE A 294 4.11 9.28 11.58
N THR A 295 4.69 8.26 12.22
CA THR A 295 6.07 7.83 11.96
C THR A 295 6.26 7.28 10.55
N ARG A 296 5.22 6.77 9.88
CA ARG A 296 5.33 6.31 8.47
C ARG A 296 5.70 7.40 7.47
N ASN A 297 5.49 8.67 7.83
CA ASN A 297 5.83 9.81 6.98
C ASN A 297 7.29 10.25 7.15
N TYR A 298 7.98 9.65 8.12
CA TYR A 298 9.38 9.90 8.40
C TYR A 298 10.16 8.64 8.06
N ASN A 299 11.36 8.84 7.55
CA ASN A 299 12.37 7.80 7.48
C ASN A 299 13.55 8.29 8.30
N CYS A 300 14.35 7.36 8.80
CA CYS A 300 15.60 7.66 9.48
C CYS A 300 15.52 8.18 10.92
N PHE A 301 14.61 7.67 11.74
CA PHE A 301 14.68 7.92 13.17
C PHE A 301 16.00 7.40 13.74
N SER A 302 16.65 8.17 14.62
CA SER A 302 17.80 7.65 15.38
C SER A 302 17.35 6.58 16.37
N ILE A 303 18.28 5.75 16.83
CA ILE A 303 18.00 4.74 17.86
C ILE A 303 17.44 5.37 19.13
N ASP A 304 17.93 6.54 19.53
CA ASP A 304 17.41 7.22 20.72
C ASP A 304 15.99 7.78 20.52
N GLN A 305 15.66 8.23 19.30
CA GLN A 305 14.29 8.62 18.95
C GLN A 305 13.35 7.40 18.96
N VAL A 306 13.77 6.27 18.39
CA VAL A 306 13.02 5.01 18.42
C VAL A 306 12.80 4.53 19.86
N ARG A 307 13.84 4.53 20.68
CA ARG A 307 13.76 4.20 22.11
C ARG A 307 12.76 5.08 22.83
N THR A 308 12.77 6.38 22.55
CA THR A 308 11.82 7.33 23.11
C THR A 308 10.37 7.00 22.71
N LEU A 309 10.12 6.70 21.44
CA LEU A 309 8.79 6.29 20.95
C LEU A 309 8.33 4.97 21.57
N VAL A 310 9.20 3.99 21.71
CA VAL A 310 8.90 2.69 22.34
C VAL A 310 8.61 2.87 23.83
N LYS A 311 9.41 3.67 24.54
CA LYS A 311 9.25 3.94 25.97
C LYS A 311 7.93 4.64 26.30
N ASP A 312 7.35 5.35 25.33
CA ASP A 312 6.09 6.08 25.47
C ASP A 312 4.85 5.17 25.63
N PHE A 313 5.01 3.85 25.47
CA PHE A 313 4.00 2.82 25.73
C PHE A 313 4.21 2.17 27.10
N SER A 314 3.15 2.03 27.90
CA SER A 314 3.23 1.45 29.25
C SER A 314 3.15 -0.08 29.28
N ILE A 315 2.64 -0.70 28.21
CA ILE A 315 2.39 -2.15 28.13
C ILE A 315 3.45 -2.82 27.24
N GLU A 316 4.07 -3.89 27.72
CA GLU A 316 5.22 -4.56 27.07
C GLU A 316 4.90 -5.14 25.69
N SER A 317 3.71 -5.67 25.47
CA SER A 317 3.28 -6.13 24.14
C SER A 317 3.24 -4.98 23.14
N TYR A 318 2.64 -3.85 23.51
CA TYR A 318 2.59 -2.65 22.68
C TYR A 318 3.99 -2.06 22.43
N LYS A 319 4.86 -2.05 23.44
CA LYS A 319 6.27 -1.66 23.25
C LYS A 319 6.95 -2.54 22.21
N LEU A 320 6.78 -3.87 22.31
CA LEU A 320 7.42 -4.82 21.41
C LEU A 320 6.90 -4.68 19.98
N ASP A 321 5.59 -4.55 19.80
CA ASP A 321 4.99 -4.38 18.48
C ASP A 321 5.40 -3.05 17.85
N MET A 322 5.51 -1.98 18.65
CA MET A 322 6.03 -0.69 18.19
C MET A 322 7.52 -0.79 17.83
N ALA A 323 8.32 -1.47 18.65
CA ALA A 323 9.75 -1.69 18.37
C ALA A 323 9.97 -2.50 17.09
N LYS A 324 9.15 -3.52 16.82
CA LYS A 324 9.22 -4.27 15.54
C LYS A 324 8.84 -3.39 14.36
N TYR A 325 7.79 -2.59 14.51
CA TYR A 325 7.30 -1.69 13.48
C TYR A 325 8.33 -0.58 13.14
N LEU A 326 8.93 0.06 14.15
CA LEU A 326 9.86 1.18 13.96
C LEU A 326 11.22 0.78 13.37
N TYR A 327 11.56 -0.51 13.35
CA TYR A 327 12.83 -1.00 12.79
C TYR A 327 13.01 -0.55 11.33
N ASP A 328 11.95 -0.64 10.53
CA ASP A 328 12.00 -0.30 9.11
C ASP A 328 12.15 1.22 8.88
N TYR A 329 11.72 2.05 9.85
CA TYR A 329 11.81 3.52 9.82
C TYR A 329 13.06 4.08 10.50
N THR A 330 13.92 3.21 11.05
CA THR A 330 15.15 3.60 11.72
C THR A 330 16.24 3.92 10.72
N ASN A 331 17.10 4.89 11.05
CA ASN A 331 18.30 5.22 10.31
C ASN A 331 19.09 3.93 9.99
N PRO A 332 19.25 3.56 8.71
CA PRO A 332 19.97 2.36 8.33
C PRO A 332 21.40 2.30 8.87
N ALA A 333 22.05 3.44 9.05
CA ALA A 333 23.40 3.52 9.63
C ALA A 333 23.45 3.06 11.10
N GLU A 334 22.34 3.20 11.83
CA GLU A 334 22.24 2.87 13.25
C GLU A 334 21.55 1.53 13.52
N ARG A 335 21.05 0.82 12.49
CA ARG A 335 20.38 -0.49 12.68
C ARG A 335 21.26 -1.54 13.36
N ARG A 336 22.58 -1.45 13.23
CA ARG A 336 23.52 -2.32 13.98
C ARG A 336 23.42 -2.13 15.49
N GLN A 337 22.93 -0.98 15.95
CA GLN A 337 22.71 -0.64 17.35
C GLN A 337 21.26 -0.89 17.80
N TYR A 338 20.39 -1.44 16.95
CA TYR A 338 18.95 -1.63 17.26
C TYR A 338 18.69 -2.51 18.48
N PHE A 339 19.63 -3.39 18.83
CA PHE A 339 19.57 -4.17 20.07
C PHE A 339 19.43 -3.30 21.32
N MET A 340 19.87 -2.03 21.28
CA MET A 340 19.72 -1.06 22.38
C MET A 340 18.25 -0.70 22.69
N VAL A 341 17.33 -0.88 21.74
CA VAL A 341 15.87 -0.73 21.98
C VAL A 341 15.39 -1.74 23.04
N GLY A 342 16.11 -2.87 23.18
CA GLY A 342 15.85 -3.86 24.22
C GLY A 342 15.90 -3.31 25.66
N ASN A 343 16.62 -2.20 25.88
CA ASN A 343 16.72 -1.55 27.19
C ASN A 343 15.40 -0.91 27.65
N GLU A 344 14.45 -0.68 26.74
CA GLU A 344 13.15 -0.11 27.08
C GLU A 344 12.14 -1.17 27.58
N PHE A 345 12.51 -2.46 27.52
CA PHE A 345 11.71 -3.57 28.03
C PHE A 345 12.10 -3.97 29.44
N SER A 346 11.09 -4.27 30.25
CA SER A 346 11.25 -4.71 31.63
C SER A 346 11.56 -6.21 31.68
N PHE A 347 10.89 -7.01 30.85
CA PHE A 347 11.00 -8.47 30.88
C PHE A 347 12.07 -9.02 29.94
N SER A 348 12.81 -10.02 30.42
CA SER A 348 13.82 -10.73 29.61
C SER A 348 13.19 -11.44 28.40
N SER A 349 11.98 -11.97 28.54
CA SER A 349 11.23 -12.60 27.45
C SER A 349 10.94 -11.63 26.30
N THR A 350 10.56 -10.39 26.59
CA THR A 350 10.35 -9.34 25.58
C THR A 350 11.65 -8.99 24.85
N ARG A 351 12.78 -8.91 25.58
CA ARG A 351 14.11 -8.70 24.98
C ARG A 351 14.51 -9.85 24.05
N THR A 352 14.26 -11.10 24.45
CA THR A 352 14.48 -12.28 23.60
C THR A 352 13.61 -12.23 22.34
N ASN A 353 12.33 -11.83 22.45
CA ASN A 353 11.44 -11.70 21.30
C ASN A 353 11.90 -10.61 20.31
N LEU A 354 12.43 -9.48 20.80
CA LEU A 354 13.06 -8.48 19.95
C LEU A 354 14.31 -9.07 19.28
N SER A 355 15.18 -9.76 20.04
CA SER A 355 16.39 -10.39 19.49
C SER A 355 16.06 -11.40 18.38
N ASN A 356 15.04 -12.23 18.56
CA ASN A 356 14.57 -13.17 17.56
C ASN A 356 14.07 -12.47 16.30
N PHE A 357 13.33 -11.37 16.46
CA PHE A 357 12.92 -10.53 15.33
C PHE A 357 14.13 -9.91 14.60
N LEU A 358 15.15 -9.43 15.31
CA LEU A 358 16.34 -8.87 14.68
C LEU A 358 17.13 -9.92 13.90
N ALA A 359 17.15 -11.17 14.39
CA ALA A 359 17.76 -12.28 13.67
C ALA A 359 17.07 -12.57 12.32
N THR A 360 15.76 -12.29 12.17
CA THR A 360 15.08 -12.44 10.86
C THR A 360 15.37 -11.30 9.89
N LYS A 361 15.90 -10.17 10.37
CA LYS A 361 16.23 -8.98 9.57
C LYS A 361 17.72 -8.92 9.15
N GLY A 362 18.56 -9.82 9.67
CA GLY A 362 20.02 -9.85 9.48
C GLY A 362 20.53 -10.77 8.37
N ASN A 363 19.66 -11.27 7.48
CA ASN A 363 20.02 -12.11 6.32
C ASN A 363 19.71 -11.42 5.00
#